data_AF-A0A1E4EDS4-F1
#
_entry.id   AF-A0A1E4EDS4-F1
#
_cell.length_a   1.000
_cell.length_b   1.000
_cell.length_c   1.000
_cell.angle_alpha   90.00
_cell.angle_beta   90.00
_cell.angle_gamma   90.00
#
_symmetry.space_group_name_H-M   'P 1'
#
loop_
_entity.id
_entity.type
_entity.pdbx_description
1 polymer ?
#
loop_
_entity_poly.entity_id
_entity_poly.type
_entity_poly.pdbx_seq_one_letter_code
_entity_poly.pdbx_strand_id
1 'polypeptide(L)' 'MRLKRNLTQTDIAVHLNLSVGFVGHIESPKFRAKYNTIHLNELAKLFECSPRDFFPKEPI' A
#
# COMPACT_ATOMS: atom_id res chain seq x y z
N MET A 1 2.83 2.34 6.98
CA MET A 1 2.67 3.72 6.46
C MET A 1 1.27 4.27 6.75
N ARG A 2 0.18 3.66 6.26
CA ARG A 2 -1.19 4.21 6.42
C ARG A 2 -1.60 4.52 7.86
N LEU A 3 -1.25 3.64 8.82
CA LEU A 3 -1.58 3.84 10.24
C LEU A 3 -0.90 5.07 10.85
N LYS A 4 0.31 5.44 10.38
CA LYS A 4 1.01 6.65 10.85
C LYS A 4 0.31 7.93 10.39
N ARG A 5 -0.52 7.84 9.35
CA ARG A 5 -1.32 8.95 8.80
C ARG A 5 -2.81 8.83 9.12
N ASN A 6 -3.20 7.95 10.04
CA ASN A 6 -4.61 7.67 10.39
C ASN A 6 -5.50 7.29 9.19
N LEU A 7 -4.91 6.70 8.14
CA LEU A 7 -5.66 6.23 6.98
C LEU A 7 -6.15 4.79 7.15
N THR A 8 -7.39 4.56 6.76
CA THR A 8 -8.06 3.26 6.72
C THR A 8 -7.73 2.50 5.43
N GLN A 9 -8.10 1.22 5.35
CA GLN A 9 -8.00 0.46 4.10
C GLN A 9 -8.94 1.00 3.02
N THR A 10 -10.07 1.57 3.43
CA THR A 10 -11.02 2.24 2.53
C THR A 10 -10.38 3.44 1.85
N ASP A 11 -9.63 4.26 2.59
CA ASP A 11 -8.95 5.43 2.02
C ASP A 11 -7.92 5.02 0.95
N ILE A 12 -7.18 3.95 1.22
CA ILE A 12 -6.23 3.39 0.25
C ILE A 12 -6.94 2.83 -0.98
N ALA A 13 -8.07 2.15 -0.78
CA ALA A 13 -8.88 1.60 -1.85
C ALA A 13 -9.42 2.70 -2.77
N VAL A 14 -9.96 3.78 -2.20
CA VAL A 14 -10.44 4.95 -2.94
C VAL A 14 -9.29 5.61 -3.71
N HIS A 15 -8.14 5.85 -3.06
CA HIS A 15 -6.98 6.47 -3.70
C HIS A 15 -6.43 5.67 -4.88
N LEU A 16 -6.39 4.34 -4.75
CA LEU A 16 -5.87 3.44 -5.79
C LEU A 16 -6.93 2.97 -6.79
N ASN A 17 -8.19 3.40 -6.65
CA ASN A 17 -9.32 2.91 -7.42
C ASN A 17 -9.43 1.36 -7.38
N LEU A 18 -9.28 0.79 -6.19
CA LEU A 18 -9.38 -0.65 -5.91
C LEU A 18 -10.57 -0.93 -5.00
N SER A 19 -10.96 -2.21 -4.87
CA SER A 19 -11.94 -2.60 -3.86
C SER A 19 -11.31 -2.70 -2.47
N VAL A 20 -12.07 -2.33 -1.42
CA VAL A 20 -11.61 -2.41 -0.03
C VAL A 20 -11.20 -3.84 0.35
N GLY A 21 -11.97 -4.84 -0.10
CA GLY A 21 -11.64 -6.25 0.12
C GLY A 21 -10.32 -6.66 -0.54
N PHE A 22 -10.03 -6.14 -1.74
CA PHE A 22 -8.76 -6.41 -2.41
C PHE A 22 -7.58 -5.75 -1.69
N VAL A 23 -7.74 -4.52 -1.18
CA VAL A 23 -6.75 -3.88 -0.30
C VAL A 23 -6.54 -4.70 0.98
N GLY A 24 -7.61 -5.24 1.58
CA GLY A 24 -7.52 -6.14 2.72
C GLY A 24 -6.72 -7.42 2.41
N HIS A 25 -6.89 -8.00 1.23
CA HIS A 25 -6.07 -9.14 0.77
C HIS A 25 -4.61 -8.74 0.56
N ILE A 26 -4.35 -7.56 -0.03
CA ILE A 26 -2.98 -7.07 -0.27
C ILE A 26 -2.21 -6.88 1.04
N GLU A 27 -2.81 -6.21 2.03
CA GLU A 27 -2.17 -5.89 3.31
C GLU A 27 -2.06 -7.11 4.24
N SER A 28 -2.81 -8.19 3.97
CA SER A 28 -2.79 -9.39 4.79
C SER A 28 -1.58 -10.28 4.45
N PRO A 29 -0.86 -10.80 5.47
CA PRO A 29 0.24 -11.76 5.25
C PRO A 29 -0.26 -13.13 4.77
N LYS A 30 -1.54 -13.46 4.96
CA LYS A 30 -2.12 -14.75 4.57
C LYS A 30 -2.35 -14.90 3.07
N PHE A 31 -2.42 -13.78 2.34
CA PHE A 31 -2.69 -13.79 0.91
C PHE A 31 -1.45 -13.42 0.11
N ARG A 32 -1.35 -14.03 -1.07
CA ARG A 32 -0.26 -13.80 -2.04
C ARG A 32 -0.32 -12.42 -2.70
N ALA A 33 -1.50 -11.80 -2.76
CA ALA A 33 -1.67 -10.48 -3.37
C ALA A 33 -0.81 -9.44 -2.64
N LYS A 34 -0.12 -8.59 -3.41
CA LYS A 34 0.69 -7.47 -2.91
C LYS A 34 0.50 -6.25 -3.81
N TYR A 35 0.86 -5.07 -3.31
CA TYR A 35 0.91 -3.88 -4.16
C TYR A 35 1.94 -4.07 -5.26
N ASN A 36 1.55 -3.75 -6.50
CA ASN A 36 2.49 -3.70 -7.61
C ASN A 36 3.22 -2.34 -7.61
N THR A 37 4.18 -2.19 -8.50
CA THR A 37 5.00 -0.97 -8.60
C THR A 37 4.18 0.29 -8.90
N ILE A 38 3.08 0.18 -9.66
CA ILE A 38 2.18 1.30 -9.96
C ILE A 38 1.45 1.75 -8.68
N HIS A 39 0.89 0.80 -7.92
CA HIS A 39 0.24 1.09 -6.65
C HIS A 39 1.23 1.73 -5.66
N LEU A 40 2.45 1.19 -5.56
CA LEU A 40 3.50 1.75 -4.70
C LEU A 40 3.88 3.18 -5.13
N ASN A 41 3.93 3.47 -6.43
CA ASN A 41 4.19 4.83 -6.91
C ASN A 41 3.06 5.81 -6.52
N GLU A 42 1.80 5.42 -6.68
CA GLU A 42 0.67 6.28 -6.27
C GLU A 42 0.59 6.44 -4.74
N LEU A 43 0.93 5.40 -3.99
CA LEU A 43 1.08 5.49 -2.54
C LEU A 43 2.25 6.37 -2.14
N ALA A 44 3.35 6.39 -2.90
CA ALA A 44 4.48 7.27 -2.64
C ALA A 44 4.07 8.74 -2.71
N LYS A 45 3.22 9.09 -3.69
CA LYS A 45 2.64 10.43 -3.81
C LYS A 45 1.74 10.76 -2.62
N LEU A 46 0.82 9.87 -2.25
CA LEU A 46 -0.06 10.03 -1.08
C LEU A 46 0.73 10.17 0.21
N PHE A 47 1.85 9.45 0.30
CA PHE A 47 2.68 9.41 1.50
C PHE A 47 3.87 10.35 1.46
N GLU A 48 3.97 11.22 0.46
CA GLU A 48 5.05 12.20 0.30
C GLU A 48 6.43 11.58 0.60
N CYS A 49 6.66 10.38 0.09
CA CYS A 49 7.87 9.59 0.35
C CYS A 49 8.45 9.02 -0.94
N SER A 50 9.64 8.44 -0.86
CA SER A 50 10.20 7.73 -2.02
C SER A 50 9.46 6.40 -2.20
N PRO A 51 9.19 5.96 -3.45
CA PRO A 51 8.74 4.58 -3.70
C PRO A 51 9.71 3.52 -3.15
N ARG A 52 10.99 3.87 -2.93
CA ARG A 52 11.98 2.99 -2.31
C ARG A 52 11.68 2.70 -0.84
N ASP A 53 10.96 3.59 -0.15
CA ASP A 53 10.63 3.46 1.27
C ASP A 53 9.62 2.34 1.56
N PHE A 54 9.02 1.74 0.53
CA PHE A 54 8.14 0.57 0.66
C PHE A 54 8.91 -0.76 0.67
N PHE A 55 10.19 -0.76 0.33
CA PHE A 55 11.01 -1.96 0.25
C PHE A 55 11.96 -2.08 1.44
N PRO A 56 12.28 -3.32 1.88
CA PRO A 56 13.29 -3.51 2.90
C PRO A 56 14.68 -3.14 2.35
N LYS A 57 15.58 -2.72 3.24
CA LYS A 57 16.97 -2.41 2.89
C LYS A 57 17.80 -3.67 2.63
N GLU A 58 17.39 -4.79 3.20
CA GLU A 58 18.00 -6.10 3.07
C GLU A 58 16.99 -7.10 2.50
N PRO A 59 17.44 -8.19 1.86
CA PRO A 59 16.55 -9.24 1.39
C PRO A 59 15.67 -9.81 2.50
N ILE A 60 14.44 -10.15 2.14
CA ILE A 60 13.41 -10.77 2.98
C ILE A 60 13.24 -12.25 2.63
#